data_AF-A0A1Q5H3K6-F1
#
_entry.id   AF-A0A1Q5H3K6-F1
#
_cell.length_a   1.000
_cell.length_b   1.000
_cell.length_c   1.000
_cell.angle_alpha   90.00
_cell.angle_beta   90.00
_cell.angle_gamma   90.00
#
_symmetry.space_group_name_H-M   'P 1'
#
loop_
_entity.id
_entity.type
_entity.pdbx_description
1 polymer ?
#
loop_
_entity_poly.entity_id
_entity_poly.type
_entity_poly.pdbx_seq_one_letter_code
_entity_poly.pdbx_strand_id
1 'polypeptide(L)'
;MGAHRYGSTPPPSGDAEADAARAALVREIAAQGAFTDPAWRTAFAEVPRHLFVPFFYVHGIRGYERLWGEDPDPERRSRWLRGVYADGALATRLKDGELVSSSSQPSLMALMLDALDVADGHTVLEIGTGPGYNAGLLSHRLGEQAVTTVDLDPEITDAARGHLAAAGFHPAVVTGDGARGCPAHAPYDRIIATCTLPSLPSSWPEQCRPGARIIAPLATGLVSLRVRATAHGPLAEGHFLHTPAYFVPLRGAHPDAGPLPRPGGLPGRVAGDDLFRFLLTLTAGALDPHEVLSLWEREGRPQRERYGITVARGRQWAWLDDPQGPYTWPLPAA
;
A
#
# COMPACT_ATOMS: atom_id res chain seq x y z
N MET A 1 -24.40 11.56 -51.88
CA MET A 1 -24.47 10.96 -50.53
C MET A 1 -23.11 11.14 -49.88
N GLY A 2 -22.98 12.17 -49.05
CA GLY A 2 -21.71 12.61 -48.46
C GLY A 2 -21.35 11.79 -47.23
N ALA A 3 -20.12 11.28 -47.21
CA ALA A 3 -19.53 10.67 -46.03
C ALA A 3 -19.04 11.79 -45.10
N HIS A 4 -19.70 11.94 -43.95
CA HIS A 4 -19.21 12.76 -42.85
C HIS A 4 -17.99 12.06 -42.21
N ARG A 5 -16.79 12.56 -42.52
CA ARG A 5 -15.60 12.29 -41.71
C ARG A 5 -15.75 13.07 -40.40
N TYR A 6 -15.96 12.37 -39.30
CA TYR A 6 -15.73 12.91 -37.97
C TYR A 6 -14.24 13.24 -37.84
N GLY A 7 -13.91 14.53 -37.81
CA GLY A 7 -12.58 14.99 -37.43
C GLY A 7 -12.40 14.70 -35.94
N SER A 8 -11.51 13.77 -35.62
CA SER A 8 -10.96 13.64 -34.28
C SER A 8 -10.09 14.86 -34.02
N THR A 9 -10.57 15.80 -33.21
CA THR A 9 -9.74 16.86 -32.66
C THR A 9 -8.58 16.20 -31.91
N PRO A 10 -7.31 16.55 -32.20
CA PRO A 10 -6.20 16.02 -31.41
C PRO A 10 -6.41 16.43 -29.95
N PRO A 11 -6.12 15.52 -28.99
CA PRO A 11 -6.24 15.86 -27.58
C PRO A 11 -5.34 17.06 -27.26
N PRO A 12 -5.70 17.91 -26.29
CA PRO A 12 -4.85 19.01 -25.87
C PRO A 12 -3.45 18.45 -25.53
N SER A 13 -2.39 19.22 -25.84
CA SER A 13 -1.00 18.73 -25.78
C SER A 13 -0.59 18.13 -24.43
N GLY A 14 -1.27 18.52 -23.33
CA GLY A 14 -1.06 17.95 -22.00
C GLY A 14 -1.49 16.49 -21.85
N ASP A 15 -2.55 16.06 -22.55
CA ASP A 15 -3.05 14.68 -22.47
C ASP A 15 -2.11 13.72 -23.20
N ALA A 16 -1.53 14.14 -24.33
CA ALA A 16 -0.56 13.34 -25.06
C ALA A 16 0.76 13.14 -24.29
N GLU A 17 1.24 14.18 -23.59
CA GLU A 17 2.42 14.08 -22.71
C GLU A 17 2.14 13.13 -21.54
N ALA A 18 0.94 13.23 -20.94
CA ALA A 18 0.52 12.38 -19.83
C ALA A 18 0.38 10.91 -20.24
N ASP A 19 -0.18 10.65 -21.43
CA ASP A 19 -0.31 9.31 -22.00
C ASP A 19 1.06 8.68 -22.28
N ALA A 20 1.99 9.45 -22.85
CA ALA A 20 3.35 8.98 -23.11
C ALA A 20 4.10 8.66 -21.80
N ALA A 21 3.99 9.52 -20.79
CA ALA A 21 4.59 9.33 -19.47
C ALA A 21 3.99 8.11 -18.75
N ARG A 22 2.66 7.96 -18.79
CA ARG A 22 1.95 6.80 -18.24
C ARG A 22 2.40 5.50 -18.91
N ALA A 23 2.47 5.48 -20.23
CA ALA A 23 2.93 4.32 -20.97
C ALA A 23 4.39 3.96 -20.65
N ALA A 24 5.26 4.94 -20.38
CA ALA A 24 6.63 4.71 -19.94
C ALA A 24 6.68 4.05 -18.56
N LEU A 25 5.93 4.58 -17.59
CA LEU A 25 5.82 4.00 -16.24
C LEU A 25 5.31 2.55 -16.29
N VAL A 26 4.27 2.27 -17.08
CA VAL A 26 3.73 0.90 -17.22
C VAL A 26 4.78 -0.07 -17.77
N ARG A 27 5.60 0.36 -18.74
CA ARG A 27 6.71 -0.47 -19.25
C ARG A 27 7.78 -0.72 -18.19
N GLU A 28 8.12 0.30 -17.40
CA GLU A 28 9.08 0.18 -16.29
C GLU A 28 8.60 -0.81 -15.23
N ILE A 29 7.35 -0.69 -14.78
CA ILE A 29 6.76 -1.60 -13.79
C ILE A 29 6.70 -3.05 -14.33
N ALA A 30 6.30 -3.23 -15.59
CA ALA A 30 6.25 -4.55 -16.21
C ALA A 30 7.64 -5.21 -16.30
N ALA A 31 8.71 -4.43 -16.52
CA ALA A 31 10.08 -4.94 -16.56
C ALA A 31 10.57 -5.45 -15.19
N GLN A 32 9.94 -5.02 -14.10
CA GLN A 32 10.21 -5.50 -12.74
C GLN A 32 9.44 -6.79 -12.40
N GLY A 33 8.68 -7.36 -13.34
CA GLY A 33 7.95 -8.62 -13.17
C GLY A 33 6.56 -8.49 -12.55
N ALA A 34 6.02 -7.27 -12.45
CA ALA A 34 4.63 -7.04 -12.05
C ALA A 34 3.64 -7.27 -13.22
N PHE A 35 2.35 -7.24 -12.90
CA PHE A 35 1.20 -7.49 -13.78
C PHE A 35 1.06 -8.95 -14.22
N THR A 36 1.09 -9.87 -13.25
CA THR A 36 0.77 -11.28 -13.52
C THR A 36 -0.65 -11.42 -14.07
N ASP A 37 -1.61 -10.65 -13.54
CA ASP A 37 -2.92 -10.45 -14.16
C ASP A 37 -2.81 -9.31 -15.20
N PRO A 38 -3.03 -9.58 -16.50
CA PRO A 38 -2.96 -8.55 -17.53
C PRO A 38 -3.99 -7.42 -17.34
N ALA A 39 -5.07 -7.65 -16.60
CA ALA A 39 -6.04 -6.61 -16.28
C ALA A 39 -5.44 -5.49 -15.41
N TRP A 40 -4.45 -5.80 -14.57
CA TRP A 40 -3.73 -4.75 -13.83
C TRP A 40 -2.89 -3.86 -14.74
N ARG A 41 -2.25 -4.45 -15.76
CA ARG A 41 -1.51 -3.66 -16.76
C ARG A 41 -2.45 -2.69 -17.48
N THR A 42 -3.65 -3.14 -17.83
CA THR A 42 -4.69 -2.29 -18.44
C THR A 42 -5.12 -1.18 -17.48
N ALA A 43 -5.40 -1.51 -16.21
CA ALA A 43 -5.78 -0.52 -15.19
C ALA A 43 -4.72 0.59 -15.05
N PHE A 44 -3.43 0.24 -14.96
CA PHE A 44 -2.36 1.25 -14.90
C PHE A 44 -2.19 2.04 -16.21
N ALA A 45 -2.54 1.46 -17.35
CA ALA A 45 -2.48 2.13 -18.65
C ALA A 45 -3.66 3.08 -18.90
N GLU A 46 -4.79 2.88 -18.20
CA GLU A 46 -6.03 3.64 -18.43
C GLU A 46 -6.37 4.61 -17.29
N VAL A 47 -6.01 4.29 -16.03
CA VAL A 47 -6.28 5.18 -14.89
C VAL A 47 -5.25 6.32 -14.84
N PRO A 48 -5.66 7.58 -15.03
CA PRO A 48 -4.74 8.71 -15.13
C PRO A 48 -4.24 9.15 -13.74
N ARG A 49 -3.10 8.60 -13.28
CA ARG A 49 -2.47 8.94 -11.98
C ARG A 49 -2.38 10.46 -11.71
N HIS A 50 -2.21 11.28 -12.74
CA HIS A 50 -2.12 12.74 -12.63
C HIS A 50 -3.41 13.43 -12.14
N LEU A 51 -4.58 12.82 -12.32
CA LEU A 51 -5.84 13.33 -11.73
C LEU A 51 -5.90 13.14 -10.21
N PHE A 52 -5.15 12.18 -9.68
CA PHE A 52 -5.10 11.87 -8.24
C PHE A 52 -3.99 12.63 -7.53
N VAL A 53 -3.05 13.21 -8.27
CA VAL A 53 -1.89 13.93 -7.73
C VAL A 53 -1.83 15.33 -8.37
N PRO A 54 -2.80 16.22 -8.09
CA PRO A 54 -2.82 17.55 -8.68
C PRO A 54 -1.56 18.34 -8.32
N PHE A 55 -0.99 18.08 -7.15
CA PHE A 55 0.31 18.60 -6.74
C PHE A 55 1.06 17.62 -5.83
N PHE A 56 2.37 17.81 -5.71
CA PHE A 56 3.20 17.14 -4.71
C PHE A 56 4.37 18.03 -4.29
N TYR A 57 4.99 17.67 -3.17
CA TYR A 57 6.13 18.39 -2.61
C TYR A 57 7.45 17.67 -2.91
N VAL A 58 8.46 18.44 -3.31
CA VAL A 58 9.85 18.00 -3.48
C VAL A 58 10.76 18.78 -2.56
N HIS A 59 11.89 18.18 -2.17
CA HIS A 59 12.89 18.89 -1.39
C HIS A 59 13.65 19.89 -2.28
N GLY A 60 13.72 21.14 -1.83
CA GLY A 60 14.45 22.22 -2.46
C GLY A 60 15.44 22.87 -1.49
N ILE A 61 16.21 23.85 -1.98
CA ILE A 61 17.32 24.47 -1.23
C ILE A 61 16.85 25.15 0.07
N ARG A 62 15.60 25.63 0.12
CA ARG A 62 15.03 26.37 1.27
C ARG A 62 13.86 25.66 1.96
N GLY A 63 13.75 24.34 1.79
CA GLY A 63 12.63 23.56 2.32
C GLY A 63 11.85 22.87 1.20
N TYR A 64 10.54 22.75 1.34
CA TYR A 64 9.71 22.05 0.35
C TYR A 64 9.24 22.98 -0.77
N GLU A 65 9.40 22.53 -2.01
CA GLU A 65 8.84 23.15 -3.20
C GLU A 65 7.59 22.37 -3.63
N ARG A 66 6.49 23.08 -3.94
CA ARG A 66 5.28 22.47 -4.50
C ARG A 66 5.33 22.49 -6.03
N LEU A 67 5.13 21.32 -6.64
CA LEU A 67 4.91 21.15 -8.08
C LEU A 67 3.43 20.85 -8.33
N TRP A 68 2.80 21.53 -9.30
CA TRP A 68 1.36 21.42 -9.60
C TRP A 68 1.12 21.43 -11.11
N GLY A 69 0.17 20.62 -11.58
CA GLY A 69 -0.27 20.55 -12.97
C GLY A 69 -0.91 21.81 -13.59
N GLU A 70 -1.38 22.79 -12.81
CA GLU A 70 -1.90 24.08 -13.34
C GLU A 70 -0.87 25.22 -13.25
N ASP A 71 0.41 24.89 -13.03
CA ASP A 71 1.47 25.91 -13.02
C ASP A 71 1.49 26.68 -14.36
N PRO A 72 1.52 28.03 -14.34
CA PRO A 72 1.58 28.83 -15.55
C PRO A 72 2.89 28.65 -16.32
N ASP A 73 3.97 28.22 -15.65
CA ASP A 73 5.24 27.89 -16.29
C ASP A 73 5.18 26.48 -16.91
N PRO A 74 5.29 26.34 -18.24
CA PRO A 74 5.26 25.05 -18.92
C PRO A 74 6.33 24.07 -18.43
N GLU A 75 7.53 24.55 -18.07
CA GLU A 75 8.61 23.65 -17.60
C GLU A 75 8.28 23.09 -16.21
N ARG A 76 7.72 23.91 -15.32
CA ARG A 76 7.27 23.46 -14.00
C ARG A 76 6.14 22.45 -14.12
N ARG A 77 5.20 22.66 -15.04
CA ARG A 77 4.12 21.71 -15.33
C ARG A 77 4.65 20.39 -15.89
N SER A 78 5.57 20.42 -16.86
CA SER A 78 6.21 19.18 -17.36
C SER A 78 7.03 18.48 -16.27
N ARG A 79 7.71 19.21 -15.37
CA ARG A 79 8.41 18.63 -14.22
C ARG A 79 7.44 17.96 -13.23
N TRP A 80 6.27 18.57 -12.97
CA TRP A 80 5.20 17.93 -12.21
C TRP A 80 4.77 16.61 -12.87
N LEU A 81 4.44 16.64 -14.16
CA LEU A 81 3.93 15.48 -14.88
C LEU A 81 4.94 14.32 -14.92
N ARG A 82 6.22 14.61 -15.17
CA ARG A 82 7.31 13.64 -15.08
C ARG A 82 7.42 13.03 -13.69
N GLY A 83 7.27 13.83 -12.63
CA GLY A 83 7.28 13.34 -11.26
C GLY A 83 6.07 12.47 -10.92
N VAL A 84 4.87 12.83 -11.39
CA VAL A 84 3.66 12.01 -11.24
C VAL A 84 3.84 10.62 -11.83
N TYR A 85 4.53 10.50 -12.96
CA TYR A 85 4.76 9.23 -13.64
C TYR A 85 6.16 8.63 -13.38
N ALA A 86 6.89 9.13 -12.38
CA ALA A 86 8.08 8.48 -11.89
C ALA A 86 7.71 7.33 -10.94
N ASP A 87 8.54 6.27 -10.93
CA ASP A 87 8.38 5.15 -10.01
C ASP A 87 8.88 5.47 -8.59
N GLY A 88 8.28 6.48 -7.98
CA GLY A 88 8.58 6.95 -6.63
C GLY A 88 7.31 7.33 -5.86
N ALA A 89 7.42 7.31 -4.53
CA ALA A 89 6.40 7.85 -3.66
C ALA A 89 6.41 9.39 -3.71
N LEU A 90 5.22 9.99 -3.73
CA LEU A 90 5.04 11.45 -3.85
C LEU A 90 4.40 12.00 -2.59
N ALA A 91 5.02 13.00 -1.96
CA ALA A 91 4.45 13.68 -0.80
C ALA A 91 3.27 14.56 -1.25
N THR A 92 2.05 14.18 -0.87
CA THR A 92 0.81 14.88 -1.26
C THR A 92 0.27 15.78 -0.16
N ARG A 93 0.67 15.54 1.09
CA ARG A 93 0.28 16.36 2.24
C ARG A 93 1.36 16.38 3.30
N LEU A 94 1.74 17.58 3.72
CA LEU A 94 2.64 17.84 4.84
C LEU A 94 1.87 18.59 5.93
N LYS A 95 2.06 18.21 7.19
CA LYS A 95 1.55 18.95 8.35
C LYS A 95 2.69 19.14 9.34
N ASP A 96 2.97 20.40 9.70
CA ASP A 96 4.08 20.76 10.60
C ASP A 96 5.45 20.19 10.18
N GLY A 97 5.66 20.00 8.87
CA GLY A 97 6.87 19.43 8.29
C GLY A 97 6.90 17.89 8.20
N GLU A 98 5.89 17.22 8.76
CA GLU A 98 5.75 15.77 8.71
C GLU A 98 4.85 15.31 7.54
N LEU A 99 5.20 14.16 6.96
CA LEU A 99 4.43 13.56 5.87
C LEU A 99 3.15 12.91 6.40
N VAL A 100 2.01 13.48 6.01
CA VAL A 100 0.68 13.01 6.44
C VAL A 100 0.04 12.10 5.39
N SER A 101 0.26 12.37 4.11
CA SER A 101 -0.27 11.57 3.00
C SER A 101 0.70 11.56 1.84
N SER A 102 0.83 10.41 1.20
CA SER A 102 1.60 10.23 -0.03
C SER A 102 0.81 9.44 -1.07
N SER A 103 1.15 9.66 -2.35
CA SER A 103 0.86 8.68 -3.39
C SER A 103 1.99 7.64 -3.34
N SER A 104 1.66 6.40 -3.07
CA SER A 104 2.63 5.30 -2.96
C SER A 104 3.39 5.06 -4.27
N GLN A 105 4.57 4.44 -4.16
CA GLN A 105 5.37 4.04 -5.32
C GLN A 105 4.56 3.10 -6.24
N PRO A 106 4.45 3.40 -7.54
CA PRO A 106 3.66 2.60 -8.49
C PRO A 106 4.05 1.13 -8.59
N SER A 107 5.33 0.81 -8.66
CA SER A 107 5.79 -0.59 -8.76
C SER A 107 5.42 -1.39 -7.51
N LEU A 108 5.63 -0.83 -6.32
CA LEU A 108 5.20 -1.45 -5.06
C LEU A 108 3.69 -1.66 -5.01
N MET A 109 2.89 -0.71 -5.48
CA MET A 109 1.42 -0.87 -5.60
C MET A 109 1.06 -2.00 -6.57
N ALA A 110 1.69 -2.06 -7.74
CA ALA A 110 1.44 -3.14 -8.70
C ALA A 110 1.76 -4.52 -8.11
N LEU A 111 2.88 -4.65 -7.38
CA LEU A 111 3.25 -5.90 -6.69
C LEU A 111 2.24 -6.27 -5.59
N MET A 112 1.74 -5.30 -4.83
CA MET A 112 0.73 -5.53 -3.79
C MET A 112 -0.62 -5.94 -4.39
N LEU A 113 -1.04 -5.31 -5.49
CA LEU A 113 -2.29 -5.65 -6.21
C LEU A 113 -2.21 -7.03 -6.88
N ASP A 114 -1.06 -7.41 -7.43
CA ASP A 114 -0.80 -8.77 -7.92
C ASP A 114 -0.88 -9.79 -6.76
N ALA A 115 -0.21 -9.51 -5.64
CA ALA A 115 -0.23 -10.38 -4.47
C ALA A 115 -1.64 -10.53 -3.86
N LEU A 116 -2.47 -9.47 -3.97
CA LEU A 116 -3.86 -9.47 -3.55
C LEU A 116 -4.68 -10.52 -4.31
N ASP A 117 -4.29 -10.89 -5.54
CA ASP A 117 -4.84 -12.00 -6.32
C ASP A 117 -6.36 -11.91 -6.38
N VAL A 118 -6.84 -10.76 -6.89
CA VAL A 118 -8.26 -10.50 -7.05
C VAL A 118 -8.81 -11.34 -8.21
N ALA A 119 -10.11 -11.60 -8.18
CA ALA A 119 -10.83 -12.29 -9.23
C ALA A 119 -12.17 -11.57 -9.40
N ASP A 120 -12.81 -11.77 -10.54
CA ASP A 120 -14.08 -11.12 -10.84
C ASP A 120 -15.13 -11.50 -9.78
N GLY A 121 -15.88 -10.48 -9.33
CA GLY A 121 -16.87 -10.62 -8.26
C GLY A 121 -16.32 -10.52 -6.83
N HIS A 122 -15.00 -10.43 -6.63
CA HIS A 122 -14.46 -10.12 -5.30
C HIS A 122 -14.77 -8.70 -4.85
N THR A 123 -15.05 -8.56 -3.56
CA THR A 123 -15.20 -7.29 -2.83
C THR A 123 -13.91 -6.96 -2.07
N VAL A 124 -13.48 -5.70 -2.12
CA VAL A 124 -12.19 -5.26 -1.57
C VAL A 124 -12.38 -4.11 -0.58
N LEU A 125 -11.69 -4.22 0.55
CA LEU A 125 -11.44 -3.12 1.47
C LEU A 125 -9.99 -2.62 1.32
N GLU A 126 -9.84 -1.36 0.98
CA GLU A 126 -8.56 -0.64 1.09
C GLU A 126 -8.50 0.14 2.41
N ILE A 127 -7.39 -0.01 3.14
CA ILE A 127 -7.06 0.78 4.32
C ILE A 127 -5.97 1.79 3.96
N GLY A 128 -6.29 3.08 4.06
CA GLY A 128 -5.44 4.18 3.64
C GLY A 128 -5.80 4.70 2.25
N THR A 129 -6.92 5.43 2.13
CA THR A 129 -7.36 5.99 0.84
C THR A 129 -6.30 6.90 0.21
N GLY A 130 -5.65 7.74 1.03
CA GLY A 130 -4.68 8.72 0.53
C GLY A 130 -5.27 9.54 -0.64
N PRO A 131 -4.51 9.74 -1.75
CA PRO A 131 -5.02 10.49 -2.90
C PRO A 131 -6.12 9.79 -3.72
N GLY A 132 -6.43 8.51 -3.44
CA GLY A 132 -7.47 7.72 -4.11
C GLY A 132 -7.02 6.94 -5.36
N TYR A 133 -5.75 7.00 -5.75
CA TYR A 133 -5.26 6.34 -6.98
C TYR A 133 -5.42 4.82 -6.96
N ASN A 134 -5.08 4.17 -5.84
CA ASN A 134 -5.19 2.72 -5.72
C ASN A 134 -6.65 2.25 -5.65
N ALA A 135 -7.54 3.00 -4.99
CA ALA A 135 -8.99 2.81 -5.12
C ALA A 135 -9.49 2.93 -6.57
N GLY A 136 -8.93 3.87 -7.36
CA GLY A 136 -9.23 4.01 -8.79
C GLY A 136 -8.79 2.79 -9.61
N LEU A 137 -7.59 2.26 -9.35
CA LEU A 137 -7.09 1.03 -9.98
C LEU A 137 -7.98 -0.18 -9.63
N LEU A 138 -8.36 -0.33 -8.36
CA LEU A 138 -9.28 -1.37 -7.89
C LEU A 138 -10.65 -1.24 -8.55
N SER A 139 -11.18 -0.01 -8.66
CA SER A 139 -12.49 0.27 -9.26
C SER A 139 -12.49 -0.05 -10.75
N HIS A 140 -11.40 0.23 -11.45
CA HIS A 140 -11.21 -0.19 -12.84
C HIS A 140 -11.20 -1.72 -12.97
N ARG A 141 -10.47 -2.41 -12.09
CA ARG A 141 -10.30 -3.88 -12.15
C ARG A 141 -11.55 -4.67 -11.76
N LEU A 142 -12.34 -4.20 -10.81
CA LEU A 142 -13.45 -4.97 -10.19
C LEU A 142 -14.82 -4.31 -10.33
N GLY A 143 -14.88 -3.07 -10.80
CA GLY A 143 -16.05 -2.20 -10.71
C GLY A 143 -16.11 -1.46 -9.37
N GLU A 144 -16.48 -0.19 -9.42
CA GLU A 144 -16.53 0.72 -8.26
C GLU A 144 -17.39 0.22 -7.10
N GLN A 145 -18.46 -0.53 -7.38
CA GLN A 145 -19.37 -1.07 -6.36
C GLN A 145 -18.73 -2.17 -5.51
N ALA A 146 -17.63 -2.78 -5.98
CA ALA A 146 -16.89 -3.80 -5.27
C ALA A 146 -15.79 -3.22 -4.36
N VAL A 147 -15.59 -1.90 -4.36
CA VAL A 147 -14.47 -1.25 -3.68
C VAL A 147 -14.97 -0.36 -2.54
N THR A 148 -14.46 -0.63 -1.34
CA THR A 148 -14.53 0.28 -0.20
C THR A 148 -13.14 0.74 0.16
N THR A 149 -12.94 2.03 0.40
CA THR A 149 -11.66 2.59 0.86
C THR A 149 -11.88 3.46 2.09
N VAL A 150 -11.00 3.33 3.08
CA VAL A 150 -11.12 4.02 4.38
C VAL A 150 -9.89 4.86 4.65
N ASP A 151 -10.09 6.10 5.09
CA ASP A 151 -9.04 6.95 5.66
C ASP A 151 -9.57 7.71 6.88
N LEU A 152 -8.67 8.03 7.81
CA LEU A 152 -9.02 8.70 9.07
C LEU A 152 -9.37 10.19 8.84
N ASP A 153 -8.70 10.83 7.88
CA ASP A 153 -8.76 12.28 7.71
C ASP A 153 -9.88 12.68 6.73
N PRO A 154 -10.90 13.45 7.17
CA PRO A 154 -11.98 13.89 6.28
C PRO A 154 -11.47 14.66 5.07
N GLU A 155 -10.43 15.50 5.22
CA GLU A 155 -9.89 16.28 4.10
C GLU A 155 -9.22 15.39 3.04
N ILE A 156 -8.65 14.26 3.46
CA ILE A 156 -8.11 13.25 2.52
C ILE A 156 -9.26 12.57 1.79
N THR A 157 -10.29 12.11 2.52
CA THR A 157 -11.42 11.42 1.90
C THR A 157 -12.21 12.31 0.95
N ASP A 158 -12.40 13.60 1.29
CA ASP A 158 -13.10 14.56 0.43
C ASP A 158 -12.32 14.82 -0.86
N ALA A 159 -11.01 15.02 -0.76
CA ALA A 159 -10.14 15.18 -1.93
C ALA A 159 -10.13 13.92 -2.81
N ALA A 160 -10.03 12.73 -2.20
CA ALA A 160 -10.06 11.46 -2.92
C ALA A 160 -11.37 11.26 -3.69
N ARG A 161 -12.53 11.59 -3.10
CA ARG A 161 -13.83 11.55 -3.81
C ARG A 161 -13.81 12.44 -5.05
N GLY A 162 -13.23 13.63 -4.95
CA GLY A 162 -13.06 14.55 -6.09
C GLY A 162 -12.18 13.96 -7.20
N HIS A 163 -11.01 13.42 -6.85
CA HIS A 163 -10.11 12.79 -7.82
C HIS A 163 -10.71 11.56 -8.49
N LEU A 164 -11.36 10.68 -7.71
CA LEU A 164 -12.05 9.50 -8.21
C LEU A 164 -13.16 9.88 -9.18
N ALA A 165 -13.99 10.87 -8.83
CA ALA A 165 -15.04 11.37 -9.72
C ALA A 165 -14.47 11.96 -11.01
N ALA A 166 -13.36 12.71 -10.94
CA ALA A 166 -12.68 13.23 -12.12
C ALA A 166 -12.13 12.11 -13.04
N ALA A 167 -11.76 10.97 -12.46
CA ALA A 167 -11.36 9.76 -13.18
C ALA A 167 -12.54 8.85 -13.60
N GLY A 168 -13.78 9.23 -13.28
CA GLY A 168 -15.00 8.48 -13.64
C GLY A 168 -15.35 7.31 -12.70
N PHE A 169 -14.83 7.30 -11.47
CA PHE A 169 -15.11 6.27 -10.46
C PHE A 169 -15.80 6.84 -9.22
N HIS A 170 -16.72 6.07 -8.65
CA HIS A 170 -17.50 6.40 -7.46
C HIS A 170 -17.56 5.23 -6.45
N PRO A 171 -16.42 4.69 -5.98
CA PRO A 171 -16.42 3.67 -4.95
C PRO A 171 -16.86 4.22 -3.59
N ALA A 172 -17.11 3.34 -2.62
CA ALA A 172 -17.42 3.76 -1.26
C ALA A 172 -16.16 4.32 -0.57
N VAL A 173 -16.05 5.65 -0.48
CA VAL A 173 -14.99 6.35 0.28
C VAL A 173 -15.50 6.70 1.66
N VAL A 174 -14.92 6.11 2.70
CA VAL A 174 -15.38 6.20 4.09
C VAL A 174 -14.35 6.95 4.94
N THR A 175 -14.82 7.96 5.68
CA THR A 175 -14.01 8.63 6.71
C THR A 175 -14.15 7.85 8.01
N GLY A 176 -13.07 7.23 8.48
CA GLY A 176 -13.09 6.40 9.66
C GLY A 176 -11.74 5.79 10.02
N ASP A 177 -11.67 5.17 11.19
CA ASP A 177 -10.46 4.49 11.64
C ASP A 177 -10.28 3.16 10.90
N GLY A 178 -9.28 3.09 10.02
CA GLY A 178 -8.95 1.90 9.24
C GLY A 178 -8.63 0.65 10.08
N ALA A 179 -8.19 0.82 11.34
CA ALA A 179 -7.98 -0.31 12.24
C ALA A 179 -9.29 -1.01 12.64
N ARG A 180 -10.45 -0.35 12.46
CA ARG A 180 -11.77 -0.93 12.68
C ARG A 180 -12.36 -1.54 11.40
N GLY A 181 -11.67 -1.43 10.27
CA GLY A 181 -12.20 -1.79 8.95
C GLY A 181 -13.42 -0.96 8.56
N CYS A 182 -14.37 -1.56 7.84
CA CYS A 182 -15.65 -0.95 7.53
C CYS A 182 -16.79 -1.99 7.59
N PRO A 183 -17.31 -2.30 8.81
CA PRO A 183 -18.32 -3.35 8.99
C PRO A 183 -19.61 -3.15 8.18
N ALA A 184 -19.92 -1.91 7.82
CA ALA A 184 -21.12 -1.56 7.05
C ALA A 184 -21.09 -2.09 5.60
N HIS A 185 -19.91 -2.36 5.03
CA HIS A 185 -19.74 -2.88 3.67
C HIS A 185 -19.13 -4.29 3.65
N ALA A 186 -18.91 -4.89 4.83
CA ALA A 186 -18.50 -6.26 4.97
C ALA A 186 -19.62 -7.23 4.48
N PRO A 187 -19.28 -8.47 4.08
CA PRO A 187 -17.96 -9.07 4.14
C PRO A 187 -17.10 -8.86 2.88
N TYR A 188 -15.78 -8.91 3.06
CA TYR A 188 -14.77 -8.73 2.02
C TYR A 188 -14.11 -10.04 1.61
N ASP A 189 -13.73 -10.11 0.33
CA ASP A 189 -12.90 -11.19 -0.19
C ASP A 189 -11.41 -10.82 -0.10
N ARG A 190 -11.10 -9.53 -0.05
CA ARG A 190 -9.75 -9.00 -0.07
C ARG A 190 -9.65 -7.78 0.84
N ILE A 191 -8.56 -7.70 1.59
CA ILE A 191 -8.17 -6.49 2.31
C ILE A 191 -6.75 -6.12 1.89
N ILE A 192 -6.53 -4.85 1.58
CA ILE A 192 -5.21 -4.31 1.28
C ILE A 192 -4.97 -3.06 2.13
N ALA A 193 -3.84 -2.98 2.81
CA ALA A 193 -3.44 -1.79 3.56
C ALA A 193 -2.29 -1.07 2.85
N THR A 194 -2.38 0.25 2.74
CA THR A 194 -1.37 1.14 2.14
C THR A 194 -0.72 2.04 3.20
N CYS A 195 -0.71 1.55 4.44
CA CYS A 195 -0.09 2.15 5.62
C CYS A 195 0.58 1.06 6.46
N THR A 196 1.62 1.40 7.21
CA THR A 196 2.26 0.45 8.15
C THR A 196 1.48 0.35 9.46
N LEU A 197 1.43 -0.84 10.05
CA LEU A 197 0.93 -1.05 11.42
C LEU A 197 1.99 -1.78 12.26
N PRO A 198 2.02 -1.58 13.60
CA PRO A 198 2.86 -2.41 14.48
C PRO A 198 2.36 -3.85 14.59
N SER A 199 1.07 -4.08 14.31
CA SER A 199 0.43 -5.39 14.36
C SER A 199 -0.90 -5.33 13.58
N LEU A 200 -1.49 -6.49 13.25
CA LEU A 200 -2.68 -6.53 12.39
C LEU A 200 -3.97 -6.48 13.21
N PRO A 201 -4.94 -5.59 12.88
CA PRO A 201 -6.19 -5.51 13.62
C PRO A 201 -7.02 -6.78 13.50
N SER A 202 -7.47 -7.29 14.65
CA SER A 202 -8.35 -8.48 14.71
C SER A 202 -9.71 -8.26 14.02
N SER A 203 -10.13 -7.00 13.88
CA SER A 203 -11.35 -6.60 13.19
C SER A 203 -11.34 -6.92 11.69
N TRP A 204 -10.16 -7.04 11.07
CA TRP A 204 -10.03 -7.27 9.63
C TRP A 204 -10.44 -8.70 9.24
N PRO A 205 -9.87 -9.78 9.82
CA PRO A 205 -10.36 -11.14 9.59
C PRO A 205 -11.85 -11.33 9.95
N GLU A 206 -12.37 -10.62 10.95
CA GLU A 206 -13.79 -10.65 11.33
C GLU A 206 -14.74 -10.12 10.25
N GLN A 207 -14.24 -9.29 9.34
CA GLN A 207 -14.98 -8.71 8.22
C GLN A 207 -14.75 -9.46 6.90
N CYS A 208 -14.04 -10.59 6.93
CA CYS A 208 -13.67 -11.34 5.74
C CYS A 208 -14.52 -12.60 5.54
N ARG A 209 -14.76 -12.96 4.28
CA ARG A 209 -15.24 -14.32 3.94
C ARG A 209 -14.13 -15.36 4.20
N PRO A 210 -14.46 -16.62 4.54
CA PRO A 210 -13.48 -17.70 4.55
C PRO A 210 -12.79 -17.81 3.18
N GLY A 211 -11.46 -17.92 3.18
CA GLY A 211 -10.64 -17.93 1.98
C GLY A 211 -10.15 -16.55 1.53
N ALA A 212 -10.63 -15.47 2.15
CA ALA A 212 -10.18 -14.11 1.86
C ALA A 212 -8.67 -13.93 2.04
N ARG A 213 -8.11 -12.95 1.34
CA ARG A 213 -6.68 -12.60 1.42
C ARG A 213 -6.48 -11.21 1.99
N ILE A 214 -5.52 -11.07 2.89
CA ILE A 214 -5.12 -9.79 3.47
C ILE A 214 -3.67 -9.51 3.05
N ILE A 215 -3.44 -8.37 2.41
CA ILE A 215 -2.10 -7.86 2.06
C ILE A 215 -1.81 -6.62 2.89
N ALA A 216 -0.74 -6.63 3.67
CA ALA A 216 -0.43 -5.52 4.56
C ALA A 216 1.07 -5.31 4.76
N PRO A 217 1.55 -4.05 4.82
CA PRO A 217 2.89 -3.72 5.28
C PRO A 217 3.03 -3.96 6.79
N LEU A 218 4.04 -4.73 7.20
CA LEU A 218 4.36 -5.01 8.59
C LEU A 218 5.88 -5.17 8.75
N ALA A 219 6.47 -4.53 9.75
CA ALA A 219 7.90 -4.66 10.07
C ALA A 219 8.86 -4.45 8.88
N THR A 220 8.55 -3.54 7.95
CA THR A 220 9.25 -3.29 6.66
C THR A 220 9.13 -4.39 5.60
N GLY A 221 8.37 -5.44 5.86
CA GLY A 221 7.99 -6.46 4.88
C GLY A 221 6.53 -6.33 4.45
N LEU A 222 6.16 -7.11 3.44
CA LEU A 222 4.78 -7.25 2.98
C LEU A 222 4.25 -8.63 3.39
N VAL A 223 3.20 -8.70 4.21
CA VAL A 223 2.60 -9.97 4.63
C VAL A 223 1.38 -10.30 3.80
N SER A 224 1.22 -11.59 3.45
CA SER A 224 0.06 -12.14 2.76
C SER A 224 -0.60 -13.21 3.61
N LEU A 225 -1.79 -12.90 4.15
CA LEU A 225 -2.54 -13.81 5.00
C LEU A 225 -3.76 -14.37 4.30
N ARG A 226 -4.10 -15.63 4.59
CA ARG A 226 -5.37 -16.25 4.22
C ARG A 226 -6.25 -16.40 5.44
N VAL A 227 -7.50 -15.94 5.32
CA VAL A 227 -8.51 -16.06 6.37
C VAL A 227 -9.18 -17.44 6.30
N ARG A 228 -9.31 -18.12 7.44
CA ARG A 228 -10.03 -19.40 7.59
C ARG A 228 -11.04 -19.28 8.71
N ALA A 229 -12.20 -19.91 8.56
CA ALA A 229 -13.14 -20.07 9.65
C ALA A 229 -12.66 -21.19 10.60
N THR A 230 -12.71 -20.94 11.91
CA THR A 230 -12.42 -21.93 12.95
C THR A 230 -13.52 -21.95 14.01
N ALA A 231 -13.52 -22.94 14.89
CA ALA A 231 -14.45 -22.98 16.03
C ALA A 231 -14.30 -21.79 17.00
N HIS A 232 -13.18 -21.07 16.96
CA HIS A 232 -12.87 -19.95 17.85
C HIS A 232 -12.94 -18.58 17.16
N GLY A 233 -13.52 -18.52 15.96
CA GLY A 233 -13.57 -17.32 15.11
C GLY A 233 -12.64 -17.40 13.91
N PRO A 234 -12.50 -16.32 13.13
CA PRO A 234 -11.60 -16.30 11.99
C PRO A 234 -10.13 -16.35 12.45
N LEU A 235 -9.33 -17.11 11.70
CA LEU A 235 -7.88 -17.18 11.81
C LEU A 235 -7.28 -16.65 10.51
N ALA A 236 -6.44 -15.63 10.57
CA ALA A 236 -5.67 -15.19 9.42
C ALA A 236 -4.21 -15.59 9.60
N GLU A 237 -3.68 -16.37 8.66
CA GLU A 237 -2.33 -16.90 8.74
C GLU A 237 -1.66 -16.89 7.36
N GLY A 238 -0.35 -16.65 7.33
CA GLY A 238 0.43 -16.68 6.11
C GLY A 238 1.83 -16.13 6.28
N HIS A 239 2.53 -15.97 5.16
CA HIS A 239 3.94 -15.64 5.11
C HIS A 239 4.18 -14.21 4.65
N PHE A 240 5.35 -13.68 4.96
CA PHE A 240 5.86 -12.51 4.26
C PHE A 240 6.23 -12.85 2.82
N LEU A 241 6.14 -11.86 1.96
CA LEU A 241 6.63 -11.90 0.59
C LEU A 241 8.08 -11.37 0.56
N HIS A 242 8.79 -11.66 -0.54
CA HIS A 242 10.13 -11.12 -0.78
C HIS A 242 10.18 -9.59 -0.72
N THR A 243 9.08 -8.96 -1.13
CA THR A 243 8.95 -7.52 -1.36
C THR A 243 9.10 -6.73 -0.05
N PRO A 244 10.10 -5.83 0.06
CA PRO A 244 10.15 -4.85 1.13
C PRO A 244 9.04 -3.81 0.93
N ALA A 245 8.45 -3.33 2.02
CA ALA A 245 7.32 -2.41 2.00
C ALA A 245 7.50 -1.31 3.05
N TYR A 246 7.70 -0.08 2.58
CA TYR A 246 7.84 1.11 3.43
C TYR A 246 6.67 2.06 3.16
N PHE A 247 5.85 2.27 4.19
CA PHE A 247 4.69 3.16 4.12
C PHE A 247 4.65 4.06 5.35
N VAL A 248 3.91 5.16 5.22
CA VAL A 248 3.54 6.00 6.36
C VAL A 248 2.73 5.17 7.38
N PRO A 249 2.88 5.44 8.69
CA PRO A 249 2.15 4.70 9.72
C PRO A 249 0.65 4.96 9.66
N LEU A 250 -0.16 3.94 9.96
CA LEU A 250 -1.57 4.13 10.25
C LEU A 250 -1.71 5.01 11.49
N ARG A 251 -2.66 5.94 11.43
CA ARG A 251 -3.03 6.82 12.55
C ARG A 251 -4.43 6.46 13.02
N GLY A 252 -4.74 6.72 14.28
CA GLY A 252 -6.08 6.47 14.84
C GLY A 252 -6.02 5.93 16.26
N ALA A 253 -6.98 5.08 16.61
CA ALA A 253 -7.02 4.43 17.92
C ALA A 253 -6.06 3.24 18.04
N HIS A 254 -5.51 2.76 16.92
CA HIS A 254 -4.48 1.73 16.91
C HIS A 254 -3.18 2.25 17.54
N PRO A 255 -2.42 1.42 18.27
CA PRO A 255 -1.09 1.82 18.74
C PRO A 255 -0.23 2.36 17.61
N ASP A 256 0.47 3.46 17.88
CA ASP A 256 1.47 4.00 16.95
C ASP A 256 2.55 2.95 16.70
N ALA A 257 3.01 2.85 15.45
CA ALA A 257 4.11 1.96 15.09
C ALA A 257 5.43 2.31 15.81
N GLY A 258 5.52 3.50 16.40
CA GLY A 258 6.73 4.02 17.05
C GLY A 258 7.88 4.23 16.06
N PRO A 259 9.02 4.78 16.52
CA PRO A 259 10.23 4.81 15.71
C PRO A 259 10.76 3.39 15.51
N LEU A 260 11.33 3.13 14.34
CA LEU A 260 12.01 1.85 14.08
C LEU A 260 13.10 1.59 15.14
N PRO A 261 13.25 0.33 15.60
CA PRO A 261 14.25 0.02 16.61
C PRO A 261 15.65 0.38 16.14
N ARG A 262 16.46 0.94 17.05
CA ARG A 262 17.85 1.29 16.74
C ARG A 262 18.76 0.09 16.96
N PRO A 263 19.63 -0.27 16.00
CA PRO A 263 20.57 -1.39 16.12
C PRO A 263 21.79 -1.03 17.00
N GLY A 264 21.59 -0.26 18.08
CA GLY A 264 22.67 0.32 18.89
C GLY A 264 23.69 -0.73 19.35
N GLY A 265 24.98 -0.43 19.20
CA GLY A 265 26.06 -1.35 19.59
C GLY A 265 26.41 -2.44 18.56
N LEU A 266 25.67 -2.55 17.44
CA LEU A 266 25.95 -3.53 16.38
C LEU A 266 26.90 -3.00 15.29
N PRO A 267 27.63 -3.87 14.59
CA PRO A 267 28.47 -3.46 13.46
C PRO A 267 27.65 -2.76 12.37
N GLY A 268 28.18 -1.68 11.79
CA GLY A 268 27.49 -0.88 10.77
C GLY A 268 26.98 -1.68 9.57
N ARG A 269 27.69 -2.76 9.18
CA ARG A 269 27.25 -3.67 8.10
C ARG A 269 25.95 -4.41 8.43
N VAL A 270 25.77 -4.80 9.70
CA VAL A 270 24.58 -5.52 10.19
C VAL A 270 23.43 -4.53 10.35
N ALA A 271 23.73 -3.40 10.99
CA ALA A 271 22.79 -2.29 11.12
C ALA A 271 22.31 -1.75 9.76
N GLY A 272 23.10 -1.95 8.70
CA GLY A 272 22.86 -1.60 7.30
C GLY A 272 21.96 -2.55 6.53
N ASP A 273 21.83 -3.79 6.98
CA ASP A 273 21.19 -4.89 6.27
C ASP A 273 19.66 -4.84 6.41
N ASP A 274 18.96 -4.96 5.28
CA ASP A 274 17.52 -4.83 5.22
C ASP A 274 16.77 -6.02 5.86
N LEU A 275 17.26 -7.25 5.68
CA LEU A 275 16.67 -8.44 6.29
C LEU A 275 16.89 -8.44 7.81
N PHE A 276 18.05 -7.95 8.25
CA PHE A 276 18.30 -7.75 9.67
C PHE A 276 17.36 -6.71 10.28
N ARG A 277 17.18 -5.55 9.63
CA ARG A 277 16.24 -4.51 10.10
C ARG A 277 14.80 -4.99 10.12
N PHE A 278 14.40 -5.78 9.13
CA PHE A 278 13.10 -6.45 9.10
C PHE A 278 12.92 -7.32 10.35
N LEU A 279 13.86 -8.21 10.63
CA LEU A 279 13.77 -9.10 11.79
C LEU A 279 13.78 -8.32 13.11
N LEU A 280 14.64 -7.31 13.22
CA LEU A 280 14.72 -6.44 14.39
C LEU A 280 13.40 -5.71 14.64
N THR A 281 12.72 -5.27 13.58
CA THR A 281 11.41 -4.60 13.68
C THR A 281 10.30 -5.60 14.02
N LEU A 282 10.32 -6.78 13.39
CA LEU A 282 9.31 -7.83 13.59
C LEU A 282 9.31 -8.38 15.02
N THR A 283 10.48 -8.44 15.65
CA THR A 283 10.68 -8.98 17.00
C THR A 283 10.80 -7.89 18.06
N ALA A 284 10.47 -6.64 17.71
CA ALA A 284 10.57 -5.50 18.61
C ALA A 284 9.73 -5.73 19.88
N GLY A 285 10.39 -5.63 21.04
CA GLY A 285 9.77 -5.88 22.35
C GLY A 285 9.79 -7.34 22.79
N ALA A 286 10.16 -8.29 21.92
CA ALA A 286 10.33 -9.70 22.25
C ALA A 286 11.81 -10.11 22.38
N LEU A 287 12.69 -9.54 21.56
CA LEU A 287 14.14 -9.81 21.56
C LEU A 287 14.94 -8.50 21.61
N ASP A 288 16.11 -8.54 22.26
CA ASP A 288 17.08 -7.45 22.16
C ASP A 288 17.92 -7.53 20.87
N PRO A 289 18.59 -6.44 20.43
CA PRO A 289 19.33 -6.43 19.17
C PRO A 289 20.44 -7.50 19.04
N HIS A 290 21.06 -7.93 20.12
CA HIS A 290 22.09 -8.97 20.11
C HIS A 290 21.48 -10.38 20.03
N GLU A 291 20.33 -10.60 20.66
CA GLU A 291 19.55 -11.83 20.48
C GLU A 291 19.07 -11.99 19.04
N VAL A 292 18.57 -10.89 18.44
CA VAL A 292 18.19 -10.83 17.02
C VAL A 292 19.37 -11.18 16.12
N LEU A 293 20.55 -10.61 16.37
CA LEU A 293 21.76 -10.94 15.60
C LEU A 293 22.14 -12.42 15.75
N SER A 294 22.12 -12.93 16.97
CA SER A 294 22.45 -14.33 17.25
C SER A 294 21.50 -15.29 16.53
N LEU A 295 20.20 -15.00 16.51
CA LEU A 295 19.22 -15.75 15.74
C LEU A 295 19.48 -15.65 14.23
N TRP A 296 19.65 -14.43 13.72
CA TRP A 296 19.83 -14.16 12.30
C TRP A 296 21.06 -14.88 11.73
N GLU A 297 22.17 -14.90 12.46
CA GLU A 297 23.38 -15.62 12.05
C GLU A 297 23.21 -17.14 12.14
N ARG A 298 22.61 -17.64 13.23
CA ARG A 298 22.36 -19.08 13.44
C ARG A 298 21.48 -19.68 12.35
N GLU A 299 20.45 -18.94 11.92
CA GLU A 299 19.48 -19.37 10.91
C GLU A 299 19.93 -19.07 9.47
N GLY A 300 21.18 -18.66 9.28
CA GLY A 300 21.75 -18.46 7.95
C GLY A 300 21.22 -17.24 7.21
N ARG A 301 20.90 -16.16 7.93
CA ARG A 301 20.34 -14.91 7.40
C ARG A 301 19.06 -15.15 6.60
N PRO A 302 18.01 -15.69 7.26
CA PRO A 302 16.76 -16.08 6.62
C PRO A 302 16.14 -14.95 5.80
N GLN A 303 15.59 -15.31 4.65
CA GLN A 303 14.77 -14.43 3.81
C GLN A 303 13.41 -14.19 4.45
N ARG A 304 12.70 -13.12 4.03
CA ARG A 304 11.39 -12.73 4.58
C ARG A 304 10.37 -13.84 4.52
N GLU A 305 10.38 -14.62 3.45
CA GLU A 305 9.41 -15.68 3.12
C GLU A 305 9.41 -16.84 4.12
N ARG A 306 10.51 -17.02 4.87
CA ARG A 306 10.56 -17.97 5.98
C ARG A 306 9.76 -17.49 7.19
N TYR A 307 9.47 -16.19 7.28
CA TYR A 307 8.68 -15.63 8.37
C TYR A 307 7.20 -15.61 8.01
N GLY A 308 6.36 -15.74 9.04
CA GLY A 308 4.93 -15.59 8.90
C GLY A 308 4.28 -14.99 10.13
N ILE A 309 2.99 -14.71 9.97
CA ILE A 309 2.15 -14.12 11.01
C ILE A 309 0.90 -14.99 11.15
N THR A 310 0.47 -15.17 12.40
CA THR A 310 -0.84 -15.71 12.73
C THR A 310 -1.61 -14.70 13.55
N VAL A 311 -2.82 -14.37 13.11
CA VAL A 311 -3.78 -13.48 13.78
C VAL A 311 -5.01 -14.30 14.15
N ALA A 312 -5.23 -14.44 15.45
CA ALA A 312 -6.39 -15.08 16.04
C ALA A 312 -7.11 -14.08 16.97
N ARG A 313 -8.32 -14.43 17.39
CA ARG A 313 -9.08 -13.60 18.33
C ARG A 313 -8.29 -13.38 19.63
N GLY A 314 -7.93 -12.12 19.89
CA GLY A 314 -7.21 -11.70 21.10
C GLY A 314 -5.73 -12.10 21.16
N ARG A 315 -5.14 -12.67 20.10
CA ARG A 315 -3.72 -13.04 20.06
C ARG A 315 -3.18 -12.97 18.63
N GLN A 316 -1.99 -12.41 18.48
CA GLN A 316 -1.21 -12.53 17.26
C GLN A 316 0.26 -12.76 17.57
N TRP A 317 0.95 -13.48 16.69
CA TRP A 317 2.37 -13.76 16.82
C TRP A 317 3.03 -13.87 15.46
N ALA A 318 4.27 -13.43 15.40
CA ALA A 318 5.19 -13.70 14.32
C ALA A 318 5.91 -15.04 14.57
N TRP A 319 6.37 -15.68 13.51
CA TRP A 319 7.09 -16.94 13.60
C TRP A 319 8.08 -17.10 12.45
N LEU A 320 9.09 -17.95 12.66
CA LEU A 320 10.05 -18.38 11.64
C LEU A 320 9.80 -19.87 11.34
N ASP A 321 9.62 -20.17 10.05
CA ASP A 321 9.30 -21.45 9.41
C ASP A 321 7.97 -22.10 9.79
N ASP A 322 7.63 -22.19 11.08
CA ASP A 322 6.45 -22.89 11.57
C ASP A 322 5.73 -22.09 12.69
N PRO A 323 4.42 -21.83 12.59
CA PRO A 323 3.64 -21.16 13.64
C PRO A 323 3.61 -21.89 14.99
N GLN A 324 3.89 -23.19 15.02
CA GLN A 324 4.01 -24.03 16.22
C GLN A 324 5.47 -24.39 16.55
N GLY A 325 6.42 -23.81 15.80
CA GLY A 325 7.84 -24.04 15.95
C GLY A 325 8.46 -23.37 17.18
N PRO A 326 9.78 -23.53 17.38
CA PRO A 326 10.48 -22.96 18.52
C PRO A 326 10.67 -21.43 18.42
N TYR A 327 10.54 -20.86 17.22
CA TYR A 327 10.73 -19.44 16.96
C TYR A 327 9.38 -18.75 16.76
N THR A 328 8.78 -18.33 17.87
CA THR A 328 7.53 -17.55 17.88
C THR A 328 7.69 -16.32 18.77
N TRP A 329 7.14 -15.19 18.34
CA TRP A 329 7.20 -13.92 19.06
C TRP A 329 5.82 -13.28 19.14
N PRO A 330 5.32 -12.95 20.34
CA PRO A 330 4.05 -12.27 20.45
C PRO A 330 4.13 -10.89 19.78
N LEU A 331 3.10 -10.52 19.03
CA LEU A 331 2.94 -9.17 18.51
C LEU A 331 1.97 -8.39 19.41
N PRO A 332 2.07 -7.05 19.48
CA PRO A 332 1.15 -6.23 20.27
C PRO A 332 -0.31 -6.53 19.92
N ALA A 333 -1.17 -6.59 20.93
CA ALA A 333 -2.60 -6.71 20.71
C ALA A 333 -3.11 -5.45 19.99
N ALA A 334 -3.92 -5.65 18.94
CA ALA A 334 -4.57 -4.62 18.15
C ALA A 334 -6.07 -4.61 18.40
#